data_AF-A0A7V7JN89-F1
#
_entry.id   AF-A0A7V7JN89-F1
#
_cell.length_a   1.000
_cell.length_b   1.000
_cell.length_c   1.000
_cell.angle_alpha   90.00
_cell.angle_beta   90.00
_cell.angle_gamma   90.00
#
_symmetry.space_group_name_H-M   'P 1'
#
loop_
_entity.id
_entity.type
_entity.pdbx_description
1 polymer ?
#
loop_
_entity_poly.entity_id
_entity_poly.type
_entity_poly.pdbx_seq_one_letter_code
_entity_poly.pdbx_strand_id
1 'polypeptide(L)'
;MLRHTGREGHWIPETTWDTLPKCLAFYFNNSYFLMGVALLLYAVLLGCYALGGKRRSREAAPGAHRFGACPPGAVLALWLVVPHVLAVAVSLTVARVVTERNLIVALPPALLLLARALATLPLPATFRNAIATTIVVFTAGQLLFDIDYFSKPQKEQYREAAQYILERDAEYPDAPIIAYAWREYDLNHYFKRLGSARRVAFRAGKEEEIPETRKRIAAAQTDYFWYVAAHRTPDKPFLRFLFSEYSVCKYRELVGVYIWLLETLPPAG
;
A
#
# COMPACT_ATOMS: atom_id res chain seq x y z
N MET A 1 -11.54 -17.48 -16.14
CA MET A 1 -11.27 -18.17 -14.86
C MET A 1 -10.85 -17.14 -13.83
N LEU A 2 -11.70 -16.83 -12.83
CA LEU A 2 -11.34 -15.94 -11.72
C LEU A 2 -11.76 -16.65 -10.43
N ARG A 3 -10.76 -17.05 -9.65
CA ARG A 3 -10.93 -17.74 -8.36
C ARG A 3 -11.60 -16.80 -7.35
N HIS A 4 -12.62 -17.33 -6.70
CA HIS A 4 -13.31 -16.74 -5.56
C HIS A 4 -12.33 -16.36 -4.45
N THR A 5 -12.45 -15.13 -3.95
CA THR A 5 -12.13 -14.83 -2.55
C THR A 5 -13.30 -14.06 -1.95
N GLY A 6 -14.37 -14.79 -1.61
CA GLY A 6 -15.25 -14.36 -0.54
C GLY A 6 -14.45 -14.48 0.76
N ARG A 7 -14.02 -13.35 1.31
CA ARG A 7 -13.56 -13.25 2.70
C ARG A 7 -14.28 -12.09 3.35
N GLU A 8 -15.04 -12.42 4.37
CA GLU A 8 -15.81 -11.54 5.21
C GLU A 8 -14.93 -10.45 5.85
N GLY A 9 -15.38 -9.19 5.75
CA GLY A 9 -15.30 -8.15 6.78
C GLY A 9 -13.94 -7.50 7.13
N HIS A 10 -12.82 -8.21 7.11
CA HIS A 10 -11.54 -7.67 7.60
C HIS A 10 -10.47 -7.71 6.52
N TRP A 11 -10.10 -6.52 6.02
CA TRP A 11 -9.02 -6.33 5.05
C TRP A 11 -7.63 -6.71 5.58
N ILE A 12 -7.51 -6.92 6.90
CA ILE A 12 -6.27 -7.35 7.55
C ILE A 12 -6.29 -8.88 7.71
N PRO A 13 -5.30 -9.60 7.14
CA PRO A 13 -5.22 -11.06 7.27
C PRO A 13 -5.03 -11.48 8.73
N GLU A 14 -5.38 -12.73 9.02
CA GLU A 14 -5.13 -13.32 10.34
C GLU A 14 -3.64 -13.33 10.66
N THR A 15 -3.31 -13.05 11.92
CA THR A 15 -1.93 -13.11 12.41
C THR A 15 -1.52 -14.57 12.51
N THR A 16 -0.86 -15.06 11.46
CA THR A 16 -0.19 -16.36 11.46
C THR A 16 1.29 -16.21 11.79
N TRP A 17 1.95 -17.30 12.16
CA TRP A 17 3.41 -17.33 12.39
C TRP A 17 4.20 -16.86 11.16
N ASP A 18 3.67 -17.06 9.95
CA ASP A 18 4.28 -16.61 8.70
C ASP A 18 4.22 -15.09 8.51
N THR A 19 3.40 -14.38 9.29
CA THR A 19 3.22 -12.92 9.15
C THR A 19 4.44 -12.17 9.68
N LEU A 20 5.10 -12.68 10.73
CA LEU A 20 6.25 -12.00 11.33
C LEU A 20 7.50 -11.98 10.44
N PRO A 21 7.92 -13.09 9.82
CA PRO A 21 9.00 -13.07 8.84
C PRO A 21 8.69 -12.15 7.65
N LYS A 22 7.43 -12.07 7.21
CA LYS A 22 7.01 -11.15 6.14
C LYS A 22 7.19 -9.69 6.56
N CYS A 23 6.71 -9.32 7.76
CA CYS A 23 6.89 -7.96 8.28
C CYS A 23 8.36 -7.59 8.53
N LEU A 24 9.22 -8.56 8.90
CA LEU A 24 10.66 -8.33 9.01
C LEU A 24 11.32 -8.17 7.64
N ALA A 25 10.94 -9.02 6.67
CA ALA A 25 11.43 -8.93 5.29
C ALA A 25 11.03 -7.62 4.61
N PHE A 26 9.88 -7.04 4.98
CA PHE A 26 9.45 -5.72 4.51
C PHE A 26 10.49 -4.63 4.75
N TYR A 27 11.22 -4.67 5.88
CA TYR A 27 12.30 -3.69 6.14
C TYR A 27 13.46 -3.77 5.15
N PHE A 28 13.60 -4.91 4.47
CA PHE A 28 14.67 -5.21 3.54
C PHE A 28 14.11 -5.46 2.14
N ASN A 29 13.21 -4.58 1.70
CA ASN A 29 12.64 -4.58 0.36
C ASN A 29 11.91 -5.88 0.01
N ASN A 30 11.19 -6.45 0.98
CA ASN A 30 10.51 -7.76 0.87
C ASN A 30 11.44 -8.93 0.48
N SER A 31 12.75 -8.80 0.68
CA SER A 31 13.74 -9.83 0.35
C SER A 31 14.12 -10.65 1.59
N TYR A 32 13.73 -11.93 1.61
CA TYR A 32 14.16 -12.87 2.65
C TYR A 32 15.69 -13.06 2.69
N PHE A 33 16.36 -12.92 1.54
CA PHE A 33 17.82 -12.98 1.48
C PHE A 33 18.46 -11.83 2.25
N LEU A 34 18.03 -10.59 1.99
CA LEU A 34 18.56 -9.42 2.70
C LEU A 34 18.19 -9.43 4.18
N MET A 35 16.99 -9.90 4.52
CA MET A 35 16.59 -10.15 5.91
C MET A 35 17.54 -11.15 6.58
N GLY A 36 17.87 -12.27 5.92
CA GLY A 36 18.82 -13.26 6.43
C GLY A 36 20.22 -12.69 6.66
N VAL A 37 20.73 -11.89 5.71
CA VAL A 37 22.01 -11.19 5.85
C VAL A 37 21.99 -10.22 7.04
N ALA A 38 20.91 -9.44 7.19
CA ALA A 38 20.76 -8.51 8.31
C ALA A 38 20.72 -9.24 9.66
N LEU A 39 19.95 -10.32 9.76
CA LEU A 39 19.86 -11.15 10.98
C LEU A 39 21.21 -11.79 11.32
N LEU A 40 21.95 -12.26 10.33
CA LEU A 40 23.32 -12.78 10.53
C LEU A 40 24.24 -11.69 11.08
N LEU A 41 24.20 -10.49 10.51
CA LEU A 41 24.98 -9.34 10.98
C LEU A 41 24.57 -8.92 12.40
N TYR A 42 23.29 -8.98 12.76
CA TYR A 42 22.82 -8.75 14.12
C TYR A 42 23.35 -9.82 15.09
N ALA A 43 23.34 -11.08 14.68
CA ALA A 43 23.88 -12.18 15.48
C ALA A 43 25.39 -12.00 15.71
N VAL A 44 26.15 -11.62 14.68
CA VAL A 44 27.57 -11.29 14.79
C VAL A 44 27.79 -10.11 15.73
N LEU A 45 27.01 -9.03 15.61
CA LEU A 45 27.08 -7.87 16.51
C LEU A 45 26.85 -8.29 17.96
N LEU A 46 25.82 -9.09 18.23
CA LEU A 46 25.52 -9.63 19.56
C LEU A 46 26.64 -10.53 20.08
N GLY A 47 27.18 -11.41 19.23
CA GLY A 47 28.32 -12.26 19.56
C GLY A 47 29.58 -11.44 19.91
N CYS A 48 29.88 -10.40 19.13
CA CYS A 48 30.97 -9.47 19.43
C CYS A 48 30.78 -8.75 20.78
N TYR A 49 29.55 -8.40 21.16
CA TYR A 49 29.29 -7.85 22.50
C TYR A 49 29.44 -8.88 23.61
N ALA A 50 28.91 -10.09 23.42
CA ALA A 50 29.00 -11.16 24.41
C ALA A 50 30.47 -11.56 24.68
N LEU A 51 31.28 -11.64 23.62
CA LEU A 51 32.70 -12.00 23.68
C LEU A 51 33.59 -10.80 24.08
N GLY A 52 33.30 -9.62 23.54
CA GLY A 52 34.07 -8.39 23.74
C GLY A 52 33.79 -7.67 25.06
N GLY A 53 32.64 -7.92 25.70
CA GLY A 53 32.31 -7.39 27.03
C GLY A 53 33.31 -7.76 28.12
N LYS A 54 34.04 -8.88 27.95
CA LYS A 54 35.14 -9.28 28.84
C LYS A 54 36.43 -8.48 28.61
N ARG A 55 36.68 -7.94 27.42
CA ARG A 55 37.88 -7.13 27.11
C ARG A 55 37.66 -5.63 27.35
N ARG A 56 36.47 -5.10 27.03
CA ARG A 56 36.17 -3.66 27.08
C ARG A 56 36.01 -3.10 28.50
N SER A 57 35.66 -3.92 29.50
CA SER A 57 35.69 -3.53 30.92
C SER A 57 37.10 -3.25 31.45
N ARG A 58 38.16 -3.65 30.72
CA ARG A 58 39.55 -3.44 31.12
C ARG A 58 40.19 -2.17 30.53
N GLU A 59 39.60 -1.58 29.50
CA GLU A 59 40.16 -0.46 28.73
C GLU A 59 39.21 0.76 28.62
N ALA A 60 38.13 0.82 29.40
CA ALA A 60 37.23 1.95 29.37
C ALA A 60 37.94 3.24 29.82
N ALA A 61 38.24 4.11 28.85
CA ALA A 61 38.87 5.40 29.07
C ALA A 61 38.10 6.25 30.10
N PRO A 62 38.80 6.95 31.00
CA PRO A 62 38.17 7.82 31.98
C PRO A 62 37.57 9.03 31.25
N GLY A 63 36.24 9.09 31.12
CA GLY A 63 35.53 10.22 30.50
C GLY A 63 34.42 9.85 29.52
N ALA A 64 34.24 8.57 29.16
CA ALA A 64 33.08 8.18 28.36
C ALA A 64 31.80 8.33 29.19
N HIS A 65 30.99 9.36 28.88
CA HIS A 65 29.67 9.56 29.47
C HIS A 65 28.83 8.28 29.34
N ARG A 66 28.64 7.59 30.47
CA ARG A 66 27.74 6.45 30.59
C ARG A 66 26.31 6.98 30.48
N PHE A 67 25.75 6.98 29.27
CA PHE A 67 24.31 7.15 29.08
C PHE A 67 23.58 5.96 29.75
N GLY A 68 23.33 6.08 31.06
CA GLY A 68 22.57 5.11 31.85
C GLY A 68 23.12 3.68 31.90
N ALA A 69 22.34 2.78 32.50
CA ALA A 69 22.64 1.35 32.63
C ALA A 69 22.43 0.56 31.31
N CYS A 70 21.88 1.18 30.27
CA CYS A 70 21.48 0.51 29.04
C CYS A 70 22.42 0.88 27.88
N PRO A 71 23.16 -0.07 27.29
CA PRO A 71 24.03 0.22 26.15
C PRO A 71 23.19 0.71 24.95
N PRO A 72 23.68 1.65 24.13
CA PRO A 72 22.91 2.20 23.00
C PRO A 72 22.38 1.14 22.02
N GLY A 73 23.11 0.01 21.85
CA GLY A 73 22.64 -1.11 21.04
C GLY A 73 21.42 -1.83 21.62
N ALA A 74 21.28 -1.89 22.95
CA ALA A 74 20.12 -2.47 23.60
C ALA A 74 18.87 -1.58 23.45
N VAL A 75 19.05 -0.26 23.45
CA VAL A 75 17.94 0.68 23.16
C VAL A 75 17.42 0.46 21.74
N LEU A 76 18.30 0.33 20.75
CA LEU A 76 17.91 0.05 19.36
C LEU A 76 17.26 -1.33 19.22
N ALA A 77 17.79 -2.36 19.87
CA ALA A 77 17.21 -3.70 19.86
C ALA A 77 15.82 -3.72 20.49
N LEU A 78 15.63 -3.01 21.61
CA LEU A 78 14.34 -2.87 22.26
C LEU A 78 13.35 -2.11 21.37
N TRP A 79 13.79 -1.02 20.72
CA TRP A 79 12.96 -0.28 19.77
C TRP A 79 12.59 -1.11 18.53
N LEU A 80 13.45 -2.04 18.09
CA LEU A 80 13.11 -2.99 17.04
C LEU A 80 12.09 -4.03 17.53
N VAL A 81 12.29 -4.62 18.71
CA VAL A 81 11.50 -5.76 19.20
C VAL A 81 10.15 -5.36 19.77
N VAL A 82 10.07 -4.28 20.55
CA VAL A 82 8.86 -3.87 21.27
C VAL A 82 7.65 -3.65 20.34
N PRO A 83 7.74 -2.92 19.22
CA PRO A 83 6.61 -2.74 18.31
C PRO A 83 6.07 -4.07 17.77
N HIS A 84 6.94 -5.05 17.49
CA HIS A 84 6.52 -6.37 17.01
C HIS A 84 5.81 -7.16 18.10
N VAL A 85 6.40 -7.22 19.30
CA VAL A 85 5.81 -7.93 20.43
C VAL A 85 4.46 -7.32 20.80
N LEU A 86 4.39 -5.99 20.86
CA LEU A 86 3.15 -5.28 21.16
C LEU A 86 2.08 -5.49 20.08
N ALA A 87 2.46 -5.40 18.80
CA ALA A 87 1.54 -5.67 17.70
C ALA A 87 1.00 -7.10 17.75
N VAL A 88 1.83 -8.11 18.03
CA VAL A 88 1.38 -9.50 18.19
C VAL A 88 0.45 -9.63 19.40
N ALA A 89 0.81 -9.07 20.55
CA ALA A 89 -0.01 -9.14 21.76
C ALA A 89 -1.39 -8.50 21.55
N VAL A 90 -1.44 -7.31 20.95
CA VAL A 90 -2.69 -6.62 20.61
C VAL A 90 -3.49 -7.40 19.55
N SER A 91 -2.80 -8.01 18.58
CA SER A 91 -3.43 -8.79 17.52
C SER A 91 -4.08 -10.09 18.00
N LEU A 92 -3.53 -10.69 19.04
CA LEU A 92 -4.10 -11.87 19.69
C LEU A 92 -5.27 -11.54 20.64
N THR A 93 -5.40 -10.30 21.11
CA THR A 93 -6.32 -9.93 22.20
C THR A 93 -7.43 -8.96 21.82
N VAL A 94 -7.17 -8.01 20.92
CA VAL A 94 -8.07 -6.86 20.66
C VAL A 94 -8.50 -6.81 19.19
N ALA A 95 -7.54 -6.66 18.28
CA ALA A 95 -7.83 -6.41 16.87
C ALA A 95 -6.61 -6.76 16.02
N ARG A 96 -6.84 -7.22 14.80
CA ARG A 96 -5.78 -7.57 13.84
C ARG A 96 -4.93 -6.34 13.51
N VAL A 97 -3.74 -6.22 14.09
CA VAL A 97 -2.88 -5.02 13.92
C VAL A 97 -1.50 -5.34 13.33
N VAL A 98 -1.13 -6.61 13.17
CA VAL A 98 0.15 -6.99 12.55
C VAL A 98 0.09 -6.74 11.04
N THR A 99 0.52 -5.55 10.63
CA THR A 99 0.64 -5.13 9.24
C THR A 99 1.95 -4.38 9.03
N GLU A 100 2.49 -4.42 7.82
CA GLU A 100 3.69 -3.68 7.40
C GLU A 100 3.56 -2.18 7.74
N ARG A 101 2.38 -1.61 7.48
CA ARG A 101 2.06 -0.20 7.76
C ARG A 101 2.20 0.15 9.24
N ASN A 102 1.73 -0.71 10.14
CA ASN A 102 1.78 -0.46 11.57
C ASN A 102 3.18 -0.68 12.15
N LEU A 103 3.97 -1.56 11.53
CA LEU A 103 5.31 -1.90 11.96
C LEU A 103 6.41 -1.03 11.33
N ILE A 104 6.05 -0.07 10.48
CA ILE A 104 7.01 0.89 9.89
C ILE A 104 7.83 1.66 10.92
N VAL A 105 7.31 1.82 12.15
CA VAL A 105 8.02 2.45 13.27
C VAL A 105 9.29 1.70 13.70
N ALA A 106 9.40 0.41 13.36
CA ALA A 106 10.57 -0.42 13.64
C ALA A 106 11.60 -0.42 12.49
N LEU A 107 11.32 0.25 11.37
CA LEU A 107 12.26 0.38 10.26
C LEU A 107 13.54 1.18 10.64
N PRO A 108 13.45 2.36 11.30
CA PRO A 108 14.65 3.10 11.69
C PRO A 108 15.63 2.32 12.57
N PRO A 109 15.23 1.67 13.69
CA PRO A 109 16.17 0.91 14.51
C PRO A 109 16.74 -0.31 13.79
N ALA A 110 15.99 -0.95 12.88
CA ALA A 110 16.53 -2.01 12.04
C ALA A 110 17.72 -1.52 11.20
N LEU A 111 17.54 -0.42 10.46
CA LEU A 111 18.61 0.13 9.61
C LEU A 111 19.81 0.63 10.43
N LEU A 112 19.57 1.23 11.59
CA LEU A 112 20.65 1.68 12.49
C LEU A 112 21.43 0.50 13.09
N LEU A 113 20.75 -0.59 13.47
CA LEU A 113 21.42 -1.82 13.92
C LEU A 113 22.24 -2.45 12.80
N LEU A 114 21.75 -2.42 11.55
CA LEU A 114 22.46 -2.93 10.39
C LEU A 114 23.73 -2.13 10.12
N ALA A 115 23.63 -0.80 10.09
CA ALA A 115 24.77 0.08 9.94
C ALA A 115 25.80 -0.14 11.04
N ARG A 116 25.34 -0.28 12.30
CA ARG A 116 26.22 -0.57 13.44
C ARG A 116 26.91 -1.92 13.30
N ALA A 117 26.17 -2.97 12.94
CA ALA A 117 26.72 -4.30 12.74
C ALA A 117 27.85 -4.29 11.72
N LEU A 118 27.63 -3.66 10.55
CA LEU A 118 28.64 -3.47 9.51
C LEU A 118 29.86 -2.67 9.99
N ALA A 119 29.64 -1.62 10.79
CA ALA A 119 30.72 -0.79 11.32
C ALA A 119 31.59 -1.52 12.35
N THR A 120 31.01 -2.47 13.09
CA THR A 120 31.71 -3.24 14.14
C THR A 120 32.35 -4.54 13.66
N LEU A 121 32.17 -4.90 12.38
CA LEU A 121 32.79 -6.11 11.85
C LEU A 121 34.32 -6.04 11.99
N PRO A 122 34.98 -7.12 12.44
CA PRO A 122 36.44 -7.20 12.58
C PRO A 122 37.12 -7.40 11.20
N LEU A 123 36.80 -6.53 10.25
CA LEU A 123 37.26 -6.57 8.88
C LEU A 123 37.94 -5.25 8.51
N PRO A 124 38.91 -5.26 7.58
CA PRO A 124 39.51 -4.03 7.07
C PRO A 124 38.46 -3.05 6.54
N ALA A 125 38.70 -1.75 6.67
CA ALA A 125 37.77 -0.72 6.23
C ALA A 125 37.36 -0.87 4.76
N THR A 126 38.30 -1.22 3.89
CA THR A 126 38.06 -1.48 2.46
C THR A 126 37.00 -2.55 2.25
N PHE A 127 37.07 -3.65 3.00
CA PHE A 127 36.14 -4.77 2.84
C PHE A 127 34.76 -4.43 3.42
N ARG A 128 34.71 -3.72 4.56
CA ARG A 128 33.45 -3.20 5.11
C ARG A 128 32.75 -2.24 4.13
N ASN A 129 33.51 -1.33 3.53
CA ASN A 129 32.98 -0.38 2.54
C ASN A 129 32.51 -1.10 1.27
N ALA A 130 33.24 -2.13 0.83
CA ALA A 130 32.80 -2.98 -0.28
C ALA A 130 31.47 -3.67 0.04
N ILE A 131 31.32 -4.31 1.20
CA ILE A 131 30.05 -4.94 1.62
C ILE A 131 28.92 -3.90 1.67
N ALA A 132 29.14 -2.75 2.30
CA ALA A 132 28.14 -1.70 2.42
C ALA A 132 27.70 -1.19 1.03
N THR A 133 28.67 -0.97 0.13
CA THR A 133 28.41 -0.55 -1.25
C THR A 133 27.63 -1.61 -2.01
N THR A 134 28.00 -2.90 -1.87
CA THR A 134 27.26 -4.01 -2.48
C THR A 134 25.82 -4.06 -2.00
N ILE A 135 25.57 -3.91 -0.70
CA ILE A 135 24.20 -3.87 -0.15
C ILE A 135 23.40 -2.71 -0.76
N VAL A 136 23.99 -1.51 -0.83
CA VAL A 136 23.33 -0.32 -1.40
C VAL A 136 23.04 -0.49 -2.90
N VAL A 137 24.02 -0.97 -3.67
CA VAL A 137 23.86 -1.19 -5.11
C VAL A 137 22.82 -2.27 -5.38
N PHE A 138 22.83 -3.35 -4.60
CA PHE A 138 21.85 -4.42 -4.73
C PHE A 138 20.43 -3.96 -4.38
N THR A 139 20.24 -3.23 -3.27
CA THR A 139 18.91 -2.73 -2.89
C THR A 139 18.40 -1.68 -3.87
N ALA A 140 19.27 -0.79 -4.37
CA ALA A 140 18.92 0.16 -5.41
C ALA A 140 18.55 -0.56 -6.72
N GLY A 141 19.32 -1.57 -7.12
CA GLY A 141 19.03 -2.40 -8.29
C GLY A 141 17.66 -3.09 -8.17
N GLN A 142 17.37 -3.71 -7.03
CA GLN A 142 16.07 -4.35 -6.79
C GLN A 142 14.92 -3.33 -6.85
N LEU A 143 15.10 -2.12 -6.30
CA LEU A 143 14.09 -1.07 -6.35
C LEU A 143 13.82 -0.58 -7.79
N LEU A 144 14.87 -0.42 -8.59
CA LEU A 144 14.79 0.15 -9.93
C LEU A 144 14.37 -0.87 -10.99
N PHE A 145 14.81 -2.13 -10.88
CA PHE A 145 14.66 -3.13 -11.95
C PHE A 145 13.73 -4.29 -11.59
N ASP A 146 13.66 -4.71 -10.32
CA ASP A 146 12.83 -5.87 -9.95
C ASP A 146 11.40 -5.46 -9.56
N ILE A 147 11.27 -4.35 -8.82
CA ILE A 147 9.98 -3.90 -8.27
C ILE A 147 9.28 -2.92 -9.22
N ASP A 148 9.99 -2.36 -10.20
CA ASP A 148 9.45 -1.37 -11.13
C ASP A 148 8.79 -0.18 -10.39
N TYR A 149 9.34 0.18 -9.22
CA TYR A 149 8.67 1.08 -8.27
C TYR A 149 8.31 2.43 -8.89
N PHE A 150 9.18 2.93 -9.78
CA PHE A 150 8.99 4.21 -10.48
C PHE A 150 8.45 4.05 -11.92
N SER A 151 8.30 2.83 -12.41
CA SER A 151 7.94 2.56 -13.81
C SER A 151 6.44 2.66 -14.07
N LYS A 152 5.59 2.46 -13.04
CA LYS A 152 4.13 2.47 -13.18
C LYS A 152 3.46 3.32 -12.09
N PRO A 153 2.48 4.17 -12.42
CA PRO A 153 1.66 4.83 -11.41
C PRO A 153 0.99 3.77 -10.54
N GLN A 154 1.30 3.73 -9.24
CA GLN A 154 0.68 2.78 -8.30
C GLN A 154 -0.64 3.33 -7.74
N LYS A 155 -0.90 4.62 -7.92
CA LYS A 155 -2.12 5.29 -7.44
C LYS A 155 -3.13 5.44 -8.56
N GLU A 156 -4.39 5.31 -8.19
CA GLU A 156 -5.52 5.46 -9.07
C GLU A 156 -5.60 6.87 -9.64
N GLN A 157 -5.85 6.94 -10.95
CA GLN A 157 -5.84 8.19 -11.71
C GLN A 157 -7.18 8.94 -11.64
N TYR A 158 -7.64 9.24 -10.43
CA TYR A 158 -8.89 9.98 -10.20
C TYR A 158 -8.88 11.38 -10.78
N ARG A 159 -7.72 12.05 -10.76
CA ARG A 159 -7.59 13.41 -11.29
C ARG A 159 -7.82 13.40 -12.80
N GLU A 160 -7.18 12.48 -13.49
CA GLU A 160 -7.27 12.29 -14.93
C GLU A 160 -8.67 11.79 -15.31
N ALA A 161 -9.30 10.96 -14.48
CA ALA A 161 -10.69 10.55 -14.68
C ALA A 161 -11.66 11.72 -14.59
N ALA A 162 -11.53 12.57 -13.56
CA ALA A 162 -12.33 13.77 -13.43
C ALA A 162 -12.10 14.74 -14.60
N GLN A 163 -10.83 14.94 -14.97
CA GLN A 163 -10.47 15.78 -16.12
C GLN A 163 -11.07 15.24 -17.42
N TYR A 164 -10.99 13.92 -17.67
CA TYR A 164 -11.54 13.28 -18.87
C TYR A 164 -13.05 13.49 -19.03
N ILE A 165 -13.80 13.46 -17.92
CA ILE A 165 -15.23 13.74 -17.89
C ILE A 165 -15.49 15.23 -18.16
N LEU A 166 -14.76 16.14 -17.49
CA LEU A 166 -14.95 17.58 -17.65
C LEU A 166 -14.60 18.10 -19.05
N GLU A 167 -13.59 17.52 -19.71
CA GLU A 167 -13.25 17.83 -21.10
C GLU A 167 -14.38 17.51 -22.08
N ARG A 168 -15.35 16.67 -21.68
CA ARG A 168 -16.50 16.24 -22.49
C ARG A 168 -17.84 16.77 -21.99
N ASP A 169 -17.84 17.61 -20.97
CA ASP A 169 -19.07 18.14 -20.37
C ASP A 169 -19.84 19.02 -21.38
N ALA A 170 -19.14 19.63 -22.35
CA ALA A 170 -19.78 20.39 -23.44
C ALA A 170 -20.49 19.49 -24.46
N GLU A 171 -20.01 18.26 -24.68
CA GLU A 171 -20.64 17.27 -25.58
C GLU A 171 -21.81 16.55 -24.90
N TYR A 172 -21.71 16.32 -23.58
CA TYR A 172 -22.68 15.59 -22.78
C TYR A 172 -23.06 16.39 -21.53
N PRO A 173 -23.73 17.54 -21.70
CA PRO A 173 -24.12 18.38 -20.57
C PRO A 173 -25.06 17.60 -19.65
N ASP A 174 -24.89 17.82 -18.35
CA ASP A 174 -25.74 17.27 -17.30
C ASP A 174 -25.84 15.74 -17.17
N ALA A 175 -25.14 14.97 -18.01
CA ALA A 175 -25.08 13.51 -17.93
C ALA A 175 -24.70 13.07 -16.49
N PRO A 176 -25.55 12.32 -15.76
CA PRO A 176 -25.27 11.99 -14.37
C PRO A 176 -24.05 11.08 -14.26
N ILE A 177 -23.29 11.26 -13.17
CA ILE A 177 -22.08 10.48 -12.91
C ILE A 177 -22.39 9.45 -11.83
N ILE A 178 -22.35 8.18 -12.19
CA ILE A 178 -22.52 7.04 -11.30
C ILE A 178 -21.13 6.48 -11.03
N ALA A 179 -20.75 6.33 -9.76
CA ALA A 179 -19.41 5.84 -9.42
C ALA A 179 -19.45 4.62 -8.49
N TYR A 180 -18.59 3.65 -8.73
CA TYR A 180 -18.30 2.57 -7.80
C TYR A 180 -16.87 2.73 -7.27
N ALA A 181 -16.73 3.54 -6.22
CA ALA A 181 -15.47 3.81 -5.54
C ALA A 181 -15.53 3.51 -4.04
N TRP A 182 -14.39 3.49 -3.35
CA TRP A 182 -14.37 3.25 -1.91
C TRP A 182 -15.05 4.41 -1.15
N ARG A 183 -14.78 5.65 -1.57
CA ARG A 183 -15.49 6.85 -1.12
C ARG A 183 -16.04 7.61 -2.33
N GLU A 184 -17.30 8.00 -2.26
CA GLU A 184 -17.97 8.82 -3.28
C GLU A 184 -17.26 10.18 -3.48
N TYR A 185 -16.62 10.66 -2.42
CA TYR A 185 -15.97 11.97 -2.39
C TYR A 185 -14.64 12.02 -3.12
N ASP A 186 -14.04 10.88 -3.50
CA ASP A 186 -12.71 10.87 -4.12
C ASP A 186 -12.75 11.57 -5.49
N LEU A 187 -13.75 11.26 -6.33
CA LEU A 187 -13.94 11.94 -7.61
C LEU A 187 -14.46 13.38 -7.44
N ASN A 188 -15.38 13.60 -6.49
CA ASN A 188 -15.92 14.94 -6.17
C ASN A 188 -14.84 15.91 -5.73
N HIS A 189 -13.82 15.43 -4.99
CA HIS A 189 -12.67 16.23 -4.61
C HIS A 189 -11.94 16.79 -5.82
N TYR A 190 -11.73 15.97 -6.86
CA TYR A 190 -11.05 16.40 -8.08
C TYR A 190 -11.91 17.31 -8.95
N PHE A 191 -13.22 17.06 -9.07
CA PHE A 191 -14.12 18.03 -9.73
C PHE A 191 -14.03 19.41 -9.09
N LYS A 192 -14.08 19.48 -7.75
CA LYS A 192 -13.92 20.73 -7.00
C LYS A 192 -12.55 21.38 -7.24
N ARG A 193 -11.46 20.61 -7.24
CA ARG A 193 -10.11 21.16 -7.50
C ARG A 193 -9.93 21.67 -8.93
N LEU A 194 -10.67 21.11 -9.88
CA LEU A 194 -10.69 21.54 -11.28
C LEU A 194 -11.68 22.68 -11.53
N GLY A 195 -12.29 23.25 -10.48
CA GLY A 195 -13.21 24.38 -10.59
C GLY A 195 -14.61 24.02 -11.09
N SER A 196 -14.97 22.73 -11.12
CA SER A 196 -16.28 22.27 -11.58
C SER A 196 -17.26 22.02 -10.43
N ALA A 197 -18.53 22.30 -10.69
CA ALA A 197 -19.65 21.97 -9.80
C ALA A 197 -20.14 20.52 -9.93
N ARG A 198 -19.60 19.76 -10.91
CA ARG A 198 -19.98 18.37 -11.19
C ARG A 198 -19.71 17.47 -9.99
N ARG A 199 -20.58 16.47 -9.80
CA ARG A 199 -20.49 15.51 -8.70
C ARG A 199 -20.99 14.14 -9.14
N VAL A 200 -20.49 13.11 -8.46
CA VAL A 200 -21.09 11.78 -8.44
C VAL A 200 -22.51 11.92 -7.92
N ALA A 201 -23.49 11.55 -8.73
CA ALA A 201 -24.91 11.61 -8.43
C ALA A 201 -25.29 10.53 -7.41
N PHE A 202 -24.76 9.31 -7.58
CA PHE A 202 -24.93 8.22 -6.63
C PHE A 202 -23.91 7.11 -6.86
N ARG A 203 -23.79 6.23 -5.88
CA ARG A 203 -22.95 5.03 -5.93
C ARG A 203 -23.76 3.83 -6.36
N ALA A 204 -23.23 3.05 -7.31
CA ALA A 204 -23.79 1.76 -7.67
C ALA A 204 -22.73 0.83 -8.27
N GLY A 205 -22.76 -0.44 -7.89
CA GLY A 205 -21.89 -1.47 -8.45
C GLY A 205 -22.14 -2.88 -7.94
N LYS A 206 -23.17 -3.08 -7.10
CA LYS A 206 -23.58 -4.40 -6.62
C LYS A 206 -24.86 -4.89 -7.28
N GLU A 207 -25.07 -6.19 -7.30
CA GLU A 207 -26.31 -6.80 -7.84
C GLU A 207 -27.59 -6.27 -7.17
N GLU A 208 -27.57 -6.10 -5.85
CA GLU A 208 -28.69 -5.58 -5.06
C GLU A 208 -29.08 -4.12 -5.42
N GLU A 209 -28.17 -3.37 -6.04
CA GLU A 209 -28.35 -1.95 -6.38
C GLU A 209 -28.94 -1.75 -7.79
N ILE A 210 -29.12 -2.82 -8.58
CA ILE A 210 -29.63 -2.76 -9.96
C ILE A 210 -31.01 -2.09 -10.04
N PRO A 211 -32.03 -2.47 -9.24
CA PRO A 211 -33.37 -1.89 -9.36
C PRO A 211 -33.38 -0.38 -9.09
N GLU A 212 -32.65 0.07 -8.07
CA GLU A 212 -32.54 1.48 -7.73
C GLU A 212 -31.73 2.26 -8.79
N THR A 213 -30.68 1.65 -9.34
CA THR A 213 -29.89 2.26 -10.42
C THR A 213 -30.74 2.51 -11.66
N ARG A 214 -31.55 1.53 -12.07
CA ARG A 214 -32.48 1.67 -13.20
C ARG A 214 -33.47 2.81 -12.96
N LYS A 215 -34.06 2.86 -11.76
CA LYS A 215 -35.01 3.91 -11.38
C LYS A 215 -34.38 5.30 -11.45
N ARG A 216 -33.15 5.46 -10.97
CA ARG A 216 -32.44 6.76 -10.97
C ARG A 216 -32.02 7.21 -12.36
N ILE A 217 -31.55 6.28 -13.21
CA ILE A 217 -31.21 6.60 -14.61
C ILE A 217 -32.48 7.05 -15.35
N ALA A 218 -33.60 6.32 -15.21
CA ALA A 218 -34.87 6.69 -15.82
C ALA A 218 -35.39 8.06 -15.30
N ALA A 219 -35.23 8.35 -14.00
CA ALA A 219 -35.64 9.61 -13.40
C ALA A 219 -34.78 10.81 -13.81
N ALA A 220 -33.53 10.59 -14.24
CA ALA A 220 -32.64 11.66 -14.68
C ALA A 220 -33.09 12.29 -16.02
N GLN A 221 -33.91 11.58 -16.80
CA GLN A 221 -34.39 12.03 -18.12
C GLN A 221 -33.24 12.44 -19.06
N THR A 222 -32.11 11.72 -19.00
CA THR A 222 -30.93 11.94 -19.83
C THR A 222 -30.68 10.74 -20.73
N ASP A 223 -30.32 11.00 -21.98
CA ASP A 223 -29.93 9.93 -22.92
C ASP A 223 -28.57 9.31 -22.57
N TYR A 224 -27.72 10.04 -21.84
CA TYR A 224 -26.35 9.64 -21.51
C TYR A 224 -26.08 9.69 -20.02
N PHE A 225 -25.25 8.76 -19.53
CA PHE A 225 -24.69 8.83 -18.18
C PHE A 225 -23.27 8.26 -18.13
N TRP A 226 -22.47 8.78 -17.20
CA TRP A 226 -21.12 8.30 -16.93
C TRP A 226 -21.16 7.22 -15.87
N TYR A 227 -20.49 6.09 -16.12
CA TYR A 227 -20.19 5.08 -15.12
C TYR A 227 -18.69 5.06 -14.85
N VAL A 228 -18.29 5.18 -13.59
CA VAL A 228 -16.88 5.21 -13.16
C VAL A 228 -16.63 4.14 -12.12
N ALA A 229 -15.85 3.10 -12.44
CA ALA A 229 -15.41 2.12 -11.45
C ALA A 229 -13.96 2.39 -11.04
N ALA A 230 -13.70 2.55 -9.74
CA ALA A 230 -12.37 2.86 -9.21
C ALA A 230 -12.15 2.18 -7.85
N HIS A 231 -10.94 1.70 -7.57
CA HIS A 231 -10.59 0.85 -6.39
C HIS A 231 -11.36 -0.47 -6.23
N ARG A 232 -12.60 -0.58 -6.72
CA ARG A 232 -13.47 -1.73 -6.56
C ARG A 232 -13.93 -2.21 -7.93
N THR A 233 -13.89 -3.53 -8.11
CA THR A 233 -14.54 -4.19 -9.24
C THR A 233 -16.03 -4.31 -8.96
N PRO A 234 -16.91 -3.78 -9.82
CA PRO A 234 -18.35 -3.99 -9.69
C PRO A 234 -18.69 -5.48 -9.82
N ASP A 235 -19.83 -5.88 -9.24
CA ASP A 235 -20.31 -7.25 -9.31
C ASP A 235 -20.61 -7.62 -10.77
N LYS A 236 -20.30 -8.88 -11.15
CA LYS A 236 -20.53 -9.35 -12.52
C LYS A 236 -21.99 -9.21 -12.99
N PRO A 237 -23.01 -9.49 -12.16
CA PRO A 237 -24.41 -9.22 -12.51
C PRO A 237 -24.67 -7.73 -12.80
N PHE A 238 -24.07 -6.83 -12.03
CA PHE A 238 -24.21 -5.39 -12.25
C PHE A 238 -23.59 -4.94 -13.57
N LEU A 239 -22.38 -5.40 -13.90
CA LEU A 239 -21.77 -5.13 -15.20
C LEU A 239 -22.58 -5.71 -16.36
N ARG A 240 -23.14 -6.92 -16.19
CA ARG A 240 -24.01 -7.51 -17.21
C ARG A 240 -25.25 -6.67 -17.43
N PHE A 241 -25.91 -6.22 -16.36
CA PHE A 241 -27.02 -5.27 -16.44
C PHE A 241 -26.65 -4.00 -17.23
N LEU A 242 -25.52 -3.36 -16.89
CA LEU A 242 -25.09 -2.14 -17.58
C LEU A 242 -24.88 -2.37 -19.08
N PHE A 243 -24.19 -3.45 -19.47
CA PHE A 243 -23.88 -3.69 -20.88
C PHE A 243 -24.97 -4.42 -21.67
N SER A 244 -26.01 -4.94 -21.01
CA SER A 244 -27.17 -5.52 -21.68
C SER A 244 -28.27 -4.50 -21.95
N GLU A 245 -28.39 -3.47 -21.12
CA GLU A 245 -29.47 -2.48 -21.21
C GLU A 245 -29.03 -1.12 -21.79
N TYR A 246 -27.72 -0.88 -21.87
CA TYR A 246 -27.17 0.40 -22.34
C TYR A 246 -26.05 0.19 -23.37
N SER A 247 -25.96 1.08 -24.36
CA SER A 247 -24.89 1.09 -25.36
C SER A 247 -23.67 1.84 -24.82
N VAL A 248 -22.46 1.30 -25.03
CA VAL A 248 -21.21 1.99 -24.67
C VAL A 248 -20.84 2.96 -25.78
N CYS A 249 -20.95 4.26 -25.52
CA CYS A 249 -20.55 5.30 -26.47
C CYS A 249 -19.05 5.56 -26.41
N LYS A 250 -18.48 5.64 -25.20
CA LYS A 250 -17.06 5.91 -24.97
C LYS A 250 -16.56 5.05 -23.82
N TYR A 251 -15.32 4.58 -23.95
CA TYR A 251 -14.61 3.87 -22.89
C TYR A 251 -13.21 4.46 -22.73
N ARG A 252 -12.79 4.65 -21.47
CA ARG A 252 -11.42 5.01 -21.13
C ARG A 252 -10.96 4.19 -19.94
N GLU A 253 -9.85 3.50 -20.14
CA GLU A 253 -9.11 2.85 -19.07
C GLU A 253 -7.97 3.76 -18.62
N LEU A 254 -7.91 3.98 -17.31
CA LEU A 254 -6.80 4.63 -16.63
C LEU A 254 -6.30 3.68 -15.54
N VAL A 255 -5.13 3.96 -14.97
CA VAL A 255 -4.59 3.08 -13.93
C VAL A 255 -5.54 3.06 -12.73
N GLY A 256 -6.14 1.89 -12.49
CA GLY A 256 -7.09 1.64 -11.40
C GLY A 256 -8.45 2.36 -11.52
N VAL A 257 -8.77 2.95 -12.67
CA VAL A 257 -10.04 3.63 -12.92
C VAL A 257 -10.56 3.30 -14.32
N TYR A 258 -11.81 2.86 -14.40
CA TYR A 258 -12.51 2.54 -15.63
C TYR A 258 -13.68 3.50 -15.81
N ILE A 259 -13.77 4.11 -16.98
CA ILE A 259 -14.77 5.13 -17.30
C ILE A 259 -15.54 4.69 -18.53
N TRP A 260 -16.86 4.61 -18.41
CA TRP A 260 -17.78 4.36 -19.50
C TRP A 260 -18.74 5.53 -19.63
N LEU A 261 -18.96 5.98 -20.86
CA LEU A 261 -20.14 6.76 -21.22
C LEU A 261 -21.14 5.79 -21.82
N LEU A 262 -22.32 5.74 -21.22
CA LEU A 262 -23.39 4.83 -21.59
C LEU A 262 -24.59 5.64 -22.09
N GLU A 263 -25.28 5.10 -23.09
CA GLU A 263 -26.50 5.66 -23.65
C GLU A 263 -27.69 4.76 -23.40
N THR A 264 -28.83 5.38 -23.08
CA THR A 264 -30.10 4.68 -22.90
C THR A 264 -30.59 4.17 -24.24
N LEU A 265 -30.70 2.85 -24.39
CA LEU A 265 -31.33 2.28 -25.57
C LEU A 265 -32.79 2.76 -25.65
N PRO A 266 -33.28 3.19 -26.82
CA PRO A 266 -34.68 3.52 -26.97
C PRO A 266 -35.53 2.30 -26.58
N PRO A 267 -36.72 2.50 -25.97
CA PRO A 267 -37.61 1.39 -25.69
C PRO A 267 -37.87 0.61 -26.97
N ALA A 268 -37.68 -0.72 -26.93
CA ALA A 268 -38.04 -1.58 -28.05
C ALA A 268 -39.54 -1.36 -28.33
N GLY A 269 -39.83 -0.70 -29.46
CA GLY A 269 -41.19 -0.40 -29.91
C GLY A 269 -41.98 -1.64 -30.29
#